data_AF-A0A6F8XCZ3-F1
#
_entry.id   AF-A0A6F8XCZ3-F1
#
_cell.length_a   1.000
_cell.length_b   1.000
_cell.length_c   1.000
_cell.angle_alpha   90.00
_cell.angle_beta   90.00
_cell.angle_gamma   90.00
#
_symmetry.space_group_name_H-M   'P 1'
#
loop_
_entity.id
_entity.type
_entity.pdbx_description
1 polymer ?
#
loop_
_entity_poly.entity_id
_entity_poly.type
_entity_poly.pdbx_seq_one_letter_code
_entity_poly.pdbx_strand_id
1 'polypeptide(L)'
;MARSTTSMKKKSYTRYSDGYRQEALALADRIGVAAAARELGIHASQLYQWRSKAQLQQDTSERERSLAEENARLKRQLAEANEELAITKKAAVYFAKSLK
;
A
#
# COMPACT_ATOMS: atom_id res chain seq x y z
N MET A 1 32.63 0.32 -41.68
CA MET A 1 31.15 0.29 -41.85
C MET A 1 30.51 1.11 -40.74
N ALA A 2 29.88 2.23 -41.08
CA ALA A 2 29.24 3.14 -40.12
C ALA A 2 27.87 2.60 -39.70
N ARG A 3 27.58 2.52 -38.39
CA ARG A 3 26.27 2.12 -37.85
C ARG A 3 25.40 3.37 -37.74
N SER A 4 24.33 3.43 -38.54
CA SER A 4 23.30 4.45 -38.42
C SER A 4 22.49 4.25 -37.14
N THR A 5 22.45 5.27 -36.29
CA THR A 5 21.62 5.29 -35.08
C THR A 5 20.22 5.79 -35.43
N THR A 6 19.26 4.88 -35.57
CA THR A 6 17.85 5.24 -35.76
C THR A 6 17.31 5.88 -34.47
N SER A 7 17.12 7.20 -34.49
CA SER A 7 16.45 7.94 -33.42
C SER A 7 14.97 7.53 -33.34
N MET A 8 14.62 6.65 -32.40
CA MET A 8 13.24 6.25 -32.15
C MET A 8 12.47 7.44 -31.55
N LYS A 9 11.49 7.97 -32.29
CA LYS A 9 10.54 8.97 -31.76
C LYS A 9 9.79 8.37 -30.56
N LYS A 10 9.96 8.96 -29.38
CA LYS A 10 9.25 8.55 -28.16
C LYS A 10 7.74 8.79 -28.33
N LYS A 11 6.94 7.72 -28.26
CA LYS A 11 5.48 7.79 -28.30
C LYS A 11 4.98 8.50 -27.04
N SER A 12 4.29 9.63 -27.19
CA SER A 12 3.66 10.33 -26.07
C SER A 12 2.54 9.46 -25.52
N TYR A 13 2.56 9.21 -24.22
CA TYR A 13 1.54 8.43 -23.54
C TYR A 13 0.44 9.37 -23.02
N THR A 14 -0.81 9.11 -23.38
CA THR A 14 -1.95 9.85 -22.83
C THR A 14 -2.03 9.61 -21.33
N ARG A 15 -1.85 10.68 -20.54
CA ARG A 15 -2.06 10.62 -19.08
C ARG A 15 -3.52 10.91 -18.78
N TYR A 16 -4.19 9.93 -18.19
CA TYR A 16 -5.54 10.08 -17.68
C TYR A 16 -5.51 10.50 -16.20
N SER A 17 -6.41 11.40 -15.81
CA SER A 17 -6.58 11.79 -14.41
C SER A 17 -6.98 10.58 -13.55
N ASP A 18 -6.78 10.66 -12.24
CA ASP A 18 -7.22 9.59 -11.34
C ASP A 18 -8.75 9.48 -11.31
N GLY A 19 -9.48 10.61 -11.34
CA GLY A 19 -10.95 10.61 -11.41
C GLY A 19 -11.49 9.89 -12.65
N TYR A 20 -10.91 10.18 -13.83
CA TYR A 20 -11.29 9.47 -15.06
C TYR A 20 -11.04 7.96 -14.96
N ARG A 21 -9.91 7.56 -14.37
CA ARG A 21 -9.60 6.14 -14.19
C ARG A 21 -10.58 5.45 -13.25
N GLN A 22 -11.01 6.13 -12.18
CA GLN A 22 -12.02 5.60 -11.25
C GLN A 22 -13.38 5.45 -11.93
N GLU A 23 -13.84 6.46 -12.66
CA GLU A 23 -15.09 6.40 -13.41
C GLU A 23 -15.06 5.30 -14.48
N ALA A 24 -13.94 5.15 -15.20
CA ALA A 24 -13.76 4.11 -16.19
C ALA A 24 -13.81 2.70 -15.57
N LEU A 25 -13.22 2.51 -14.39
CA LEU A 25 -13.31 1.25 -13.65
C LEU A 25 -14.74 0.99 -13.16
N ALA A 26 -15.43 2.00 -12.63
CA ALA A 26 -16.82 1.89 -12.19
C ALA A 26 -17.76 1.55 -13.36
N LEU A 27 -17.52 2.11 -14.55
CA LEU A 27 -18.24 1.73 -15.76
C LEU A 27 -17.95 0.27 -16.15
N ALA A 28 -16.67 -0.12 -16.15
CA ALA A 28 -16.25 -1.49 -16.45
C ALA A 28 -16.81 -2.54 -15.49
N ASP A 29 -17.12 -2.17 -14.25
CA ASP A 29 -17.78 -3.05 -13.28
C ASP A 29 -19.28 -3.24 -13.58
N ARG A 30 -19.95 -2.23 -14.17
CA ARG A 30 -21.37 -2.31 -14.54
C ARG A 30 -21.61 -3.03 -15.86
N ILE A 31 -20.85 -2.69 -16.91
CA ILE A 31 -21.09 -3.15 -18.28
C ILE A 31 -20.02 -4.11 -18.82
N GLY A 32 -18.97 -4.38 -18.02
CA GLY A 32 -17.84 -5.20 -18.42
C GLY A 32 -16.74 -4.42 -19.15
N VAL A 33 -15.50 -4.92 -19.02
CA VAL A 33 -14.28 -4.26 -19.53
C VAL A 33 -14.34 -4.01 -21.04
N ALA A 34 -14.81 -4.97 -21.82
CA ALA A 34 -14.85 -4.86 -23.28
C ALA A 34 -15.89 -3.83 -23.77
N ALA A 35 -17.02 -3.69 -23.07
CA ALA A 35 -18.02 -2.67 -23.41
C ALA A 35 -17.56 -1.28 -22.98
N ALA A 36 -17.04 -1.15 -21.75
CA ALA A 36 -16.49 0.11 -21.24
C ALA A 36 -15.32 0.63 -22.08
N ALA A 37 -14.41 -0.26 -22.52
CA ALA A 37 -13.32 0.11 -23.41
C ALA A 37 -13.81 0.72 -24.73
N ARG A 38 -14.86 0.15 -25.33
CA ARG A 38 -15.48 0.66 -26.57
C ARG A 38 -16.15 2.02 -26.35
N GLU A 39 -16.90 2.17 -25.26
CA GLU A 39 -17.60 3.41 -24.93
C GLU A 39 -16.63 4.56 -24.62
N LEU A 40 -15.54 4.26 -23.92
CA LEU A 40 -14.52 5.24 -23.53
C LEU A 40 -13.48 5.51 -24.63
N GLY A 41 -13.48 4.73 -25.72
CA GLY A 41 -12.50 4.85 -26.80
C GLY A 41 -11.06 4.48 -26.38
N ILE A 42 -10.90 3.67 -25.32
CA ILE A 42 -9.61 3.23 -24.81
C ILE A 42 -9.40 1.74 -25.08
N HIS A 43 -8.13 1.31 -25.10
CA HIS A 43 -7.83 -0.10 -25.31
C HIS A 43 -8.20 -0.94 -24.07
N ALA A 44 -8.82 -2.11 -24.24
CA ALA A 44 -9.26 -2.95 -23.12
C ALA A 44 -8.11 -3.34 -22.17
N SER A 45 -6.89 -3.53 -22.69
CA SER A 45 -5.71 -3.80 -21.85
C SER A 45 -5.39 -2.66 -20.88
N GLN A 46 -5.74 -1.41 -21.23
CA GLN A 46 -5.58 -0.23 -20.38
C GLN A 46 -6.44 -0.36 -19.12
N LEU A 47 -7.70 -0.76 -19.30
CA LEU A 47 -8.65 -1.00 -18.21
C LEU A 47 -8.21 -2.18 -17.32
N TYR A 48 -7.74 -3.28 -17.91
CA TYR A 48 -7.19 -4.40 -17.13
C TYR A 48 -5.98 -3.98 -16.29
N GLN A 49 -5.07 -3.19 -16.85
CA GLN A 49 -3.92 -2.66 -16.12
C GLN A 49 -4.35 -1.75 -14.97
N TRP A 50 -5.35 -0.89 -15.18
CA TRP A 50 -5.88 -0.04 -14.11
C TRP A 50 -6.55 -0.83 -13.02
N ARG A 51 -7.34 -1.86 -13.37
CA ARG A 51 -7.99 -2.74 -12.40
C ARG A 51 -6.96 -3.48 -11.55
N SER A 52 -5.94 -4.07 -12.19
CA SER A 52 -4.87 -4.77 -11.47
C SER A 52 -4.09 -3.83 -10.54
N LYS A 53 -3.82 -2.60 -10.97
CA LYS A 53 -3.20 -1.58 -10.11
C LYS A 53 -4.09 -1.18 -8.94
N ALA A 54 -5.39 -1.01 -9.17
CA ALA A 54 -6.33 -0.66 -8.12
C ALA A 54 -6.42 -1.75 -7.05
N GLN A 55 -6.49 -3.02 -7.46
CA GLN A 55 -6.48 -4.16 -6.54
C GLN A 55 -5.19 -4.24 -5.73
N LEU A 56 -4.03 -4.12 -6.38
CA LEU A 56 -2.75 -4.13 -5.68
C LEU A 56 -2.65 -3.02 -4.62
N GLN A 57 -3.15 -1.82 -4.94
CA GLN A 57 -3.17 -0.70 -4.00
C GLN A 57 -4.10 -0.93 -2.80
N GLN A 58 -5.23 -1.60 -3.02
CA GLN A 58 -6.13 -2.00 -1.95
C GLN A 58 -5.46 -3.03 -1.04
N ASP A 59 -4.90 -4.09 -1.60
CA ASP A 59 -4.20 -5.14 -0.85
C ASP A 59 -3.04 -4.56 -0.02
N THR A 60 -2.26 -3.64 -0.60
CA THR A 60 -1.19 -2.96 0.13
C THR A 60 -1.74 -2.10 1.27
N SER A 61 -2.83 -1.37 1.04
CA SER A 61 -3.43 -0.52 2.07
C SER A 61 -4.00 -1.34 3.24
N GLU A 62 -4.62 -2.49 2.96
CA GLU A 62 -5.13 -3.39 4.00
C GLU A 62 -3.98 -3.99 4.82
N ARG A 63 -2.91 -4.43 4.16
CA ARG A 63 -1.71 -4.93 4.85
C ARG A 63 -1.07 -3.86 5.73
N GLU A 64 -0.96 -2.63 5.24
CA GLU A 64 -0.43 -1.51 6.04
C GLU A 64 -1.29 -1.21 7.27
N ARG A 65 -2.62 -1.27 7.15
CA ARG A 65 -3.54 -1.11 8.29
C ARG A 65 -3.35 -2.22 9.33
N SER A 66 -3.30 -3.48 8.89
CA SER A 66 -3.05 -4.62 9.78
C SER A 66 -1.71 -4.49 10.52
N LEU A 67 -0.65 -4.06 9.83
CA LEU A 67 0.65 -3.83 10.44
C LEU A 67 0.63 -2.66 11.43
N ALA A 68 -0.15 -1.61 11.17
CA ALA A 68 -0.29 -0.47 12.08
C ALA A 68 -1.00 -0.89 13.38
N GLU A 69 -2.05 -1.71 13.28
CA GLU A 69 -2.77 -2.26 14.43
C GLU A 69 -1.85 -3.17 15.28
N GLU A 70 -1.09 -4.05 14.64
CA GLU A 70 -0.14 -4.92 15.32
C GLU A 70 0.97 -4.12 16.01
N ASN A 71 1.52 -3.12 15.34
CA ASN A 71 2.50 -2.21 15.94
C ASN A 71 1.94 -1.46 17.16
N ALA A 72 0.68 -1.03 17.12
CA ALA A 72 0.05 -0.37 18.26
C ALA A 72 -0.09 -1.33 19.45
N ARG A 73 -0.49 -2.58 19.19
CA ARG A 73 -0.54 -3.64 20.20
C ARG A 73 0.83 -3.93 20.81
N LEU A 74 1.85 -4.13 19.98
CA LEU A 74 3.22 -4.42 20.43
C LEU A 74 3.79 -3.28 21.27
N LYS A 75 3.54 -2.03 20.89
CA LYS A 75 3.95 -0.85 21.68
C LYS A 75 3.30 -0.81 23.06
N ARG A 76 2.03 -1.20 23.19
CA ARG A 76 1.35 -1.30 24.49
C ARG A 76 1.98 -2.37 25.37
N GLN A 77 2.22 -3.56 24.82
CA GLN A 77 2.86 -4.66 25.54
C GLN A 77 4.28 -4.30 25.99
N LEU A 78 5.04 -3.60 25.14
CA LEU A 78 6.37 -3.10 25.51
C LEU A 78 6.31 -2.06 26.63
N ALA A 79 5.31 -1.19 26.64
CA ALA A 79 5.13 -0.22 27.73
C ALA A 79 4.83 -0.93 29.05
N GLU A 80 3.86 -1.85 29.05
CA GLU A 80 3.48 -2.65 30.22
C GLU A 80 4.66 -3.45 30.78
N ALA A 81 5.38 -4.18 29.93
CA ALA A 81 6.55 -4.95 30.36
C ALA A 81 7.67 -4.06 30.93
N ASN A 82 7.86 -2.86 30.38
CA ASN A 82 8.85 -1.91 30.91
C ASN A 82 8.44 -1.37 32.29
N GLU A 83 7.15 -1.12 32.51
CA GLU A 83 6.62 -0.71 33.82
C GLU A 83 6.80 -1.82 34.86
N GLU A 84 6.44 -3.06 34.53
CA GLU A 84 6.65 -4.23 35.39
C GLU A 84 8.13 -4.37 35.77
N LEU A 85 9.02 -4.30 34.78
CA LEU A 85 10.46 -4.41 34.98
C LEU A 85 10.99 -3.28 35.88
N ALA A 86 10.47 -2.06 35.74
CA ALA A 86 10.81 -0.95 36.62
C ALA A 86 10.39 -1.20 38.07
N ILE A 87 9.19 -1.75 38.29
CA ILE A 87 8.70 -2.13 39.62
C ILE A 87 9.59 -3.21 40.23
N THR A 88 9.87 -4.28 39.49
CA THR A 88 10.72 -5.38 39.97
C THR A 88 12.12 -4.90 40.33
N LYS A 89 12.73 -4.06 39.49
CA LYS A 89 14.05 -3.45 39.78
C LYS A 89 14.02 -2.63 41.06
N LYS A 90 13.00 -1.79 41.24
CA LYS A 90 12.84 -0.97 42.44
C LYS A 90 12.69 -1.82 43.71
N ALA A 91 11.91 -2.89 43.63
CA ALA A 91 11.75 -3.85 44.72
C ALA A 91 13.08 -4.54 45.06
N ALA A 92 13.82 -5.03 44.05
CA ALA A 92 15.12 -5.66 44.25
C ALA A 92 16.13 -4.75 44.97
N VAL A 93 16.16 -3.46 44.61
CA VAL A 93 17.02 -2.46 45.28
C VAL A 93 16.61 -2.28 46.75
N TYR A 94 15.30 -2.19 47.03
CA TYR A 94 14.81 -2.06 48.40
C TYR A 94 15.19 -3.29 49.26
N PHE A 95 14.95 -4.50 48.74
CA PHE A 95 15.29 -5.74 49.44
C PHE A 95 16.80 -5.90 49.68
N ALA A 96 17.63 -5.55 48.70
CA ALA A 96 19.09 -5.58 48.85
C ALA A 96 19.58 -4.59 49.93
N LYS A 97 18.90 -3.45 50.11
CA LYS A 97 19.21 -2.48 51.16
C LYS A 97 18.78 -2.96 52.55
N SER A 98 17.66 -3.68 52.67
CA SER A 98 17.16 -4.21 53.95
C SER A 98 17.89 -5.46 54.46
N LEU A 99 18.73 -6.10 53.63
CA LEU A 99 19.53 -7.28 53.98
C LEU A 99 20.93 -6.92 54.55
N LYS A 100 21.22 -5.64 54.73
CA LYS A 100 22.40 -5.11 55.43
C LYS A 100 22.01 -4.55 56.78
#